data_AF-W7W6L9-F1
#
_entry.id   AF-W7W6L9-F1
#
_cell.length_a   1.000
_cell.length_b   1.000
_cell.length_c   1.000
_cell.angle_alpha   90.00
_cell.angle_beta   90.00
_cell.angle_gamma   90.00
#
_symmetry.space_group_name_H-M   'P 1'
#
loop_
_entity.id
_entity.type
_entity.pdbx_description
1 polymer ?
#
loop_
_entity_poly.entity_id
_entity_poly.type
_entity_poly.pdbx_seq_one_letter_code
_entity_poly.pdbx_strand_id
1 'polypeptide(L)' 'MKRAKLSFKEQRELDALPARIEALEAEQRTLGEQLGGTALYAEAPQRVAEVQARYARIEEELMAALERWEVLGSR' A
#
# COMPACT_ATOMS: atom_id res chain seq x y z
N MET A 1 -9.00 -18.98 -25.99
CA MET A 1 -7.68 -18.30 -26.12
C MET A 1 -6.74 -18.90 -25.08
N LYS A 2 -5.48 -19.22 -25.42
CA LYS A 2 -4.48 -19.68 -24.43
C LYS A 2 -4.05 -18.48 -23.57
N ARG A 3 -4.08 -18.65 -22.25
CA ARG A 3 -3.50 -17.71 -21.28
C ARG A 3 -2.01 -17.49 -21.60
N ALA A 4 -1.58 -16.25 -21.69
CA ALA A 4 -0.20 -15.90 -22.01
C ALA A 4 0.66 -15.99 -20.74
N LYS A 5 1.63 -16.91 -20.75
CA LYS A 5 2.56 -17.12 -19.64
C LYS A 5 3.22 -15.79 -19.23
N LEU A 6 3.39 -15.57 -17.93
CA LEU A 6 4.11 -14.43 -17.40
C LEU A 6 5.53 -14.36 -17.95
N SER A 7 5.98 -13.16 -18.29
CA SER A 7 7.40 -12.90 -18.53
C SER A 7 8.18 -12.96 -17.22
N PHE A 8 9.51 -13.09 -17.30
CA PHE A 8 10.38 -13.09 -16.13
C PHE A 8 10.23 -11.82 -15.26
N LYS A 9 10.04 -10.67 -15.92
CA LYS A 9 9.82 -9.39 -15.22
C LYS A 9 8.50 -9.40 -14.44
N GLU A 10 7.44 -9.91 -15.05
CA GLU A 10 6.12 -9.99 -14.44
C GLU A 10 6.07 -11.03 -13.31
N GLN A 11 6.77 -12.15 -13.44
CA GLN A 11 6.89 -13.13 -12.36
C GLN A 11 7.59 -12.51 -11.14
N ARG A 12 8.73 -11.83 -11.36
CA ARG A 12 9.45 -11.16 -10.28
C ARG A 12 8.61 -10.04 -9.63
N GLU A 13 7.79 -9.35 -10.41
CA GLU A 13 6.85 -8.36 -9.90
C GLU A 13 5.78 -9.03 -9.03
N LEU A 14 5.15 -10.10 -9.51
CA LEU A 14 4.16 -10.88 -8.78
C LEU A 14 4.70 -11.38 -7.44
N ASP A 15 5.94 -11.89 -7.43
CA ASP A 15 6.61 -12.39 -6.23
C ASP A 15 6.94 -11.29 -5.21
N ALA A 16 7.12 -10.05 -5.67
CA ALA A 16 7.45 -8.90 -4.82
C ALA A 16 6.22 -8.16 -4.26
N LEU A 17 5.06 -8.30 -4.91
CA LEU A 17 3.84 -7.59 -4.52
C LEU A 17 3.35 -7.90 -3.10
N PRO A 18 3.34 -9.16 -2.61
CA PRO A 18 2.91 -9.46 -1.24
C PRO A 18 3.71 -8.69 -0.17
N ALA A 19 5.03 -8.66 -0.29
CA ALA A 19 5.89 -7.94 0.65
C ALA A 19 5.66 -6.42 0.59
N ARG A 20 5.38 -5.88 -0.61
CA ARG A 20 5.02 -4.48 -0.79
C ARG A 20 3.68 -4.16 -0.12
N ILE A 21 2.68 -5.02 -0.29
CA ILE A 21 1.34 -4.87 0.31
C ILE A 21 1.47 -4.88 1.84
N GLU A 22 2.18 -5.86 2.41
CA GLU A 22 2.39 -5.96 3.86
C GLU A 22 3.08 -4.70 4.44
N ALA A 23 4.10 -4.18 3.75
CA ALA A 23 4.78 -2.96 4.17
C ALA A 23 3.85 -1.74 4.14
N LEU A 24 3.01 -1.61 3.12
CA LEU A 24 2.03 -0.54 3.00
C LEU A 24 0.94 -0.66 4.09
N GLU A 25 0.42 -1.85 4.34
CA GLU A 25 -0.56 -2.10 5.41
C GLU A 25 0.00 -1.77 6.80
N ALA A 26 1.25 -2.15 7.06
CA ALA A 26 1.92 -1.83 8.32
C ALA A 26 2.08 -0.31 8.51
N GLU A 27 2.53 0.39 7.47
CA GLU A 27 2.66 1.85 7.51
C GLU A 27 1.29 2.53 7.70
N GLN A 28 0.27 2.11 6.96
CA GLN A 28 -1.08 2.67 7.08
C GLN A 28 -1.63 2.49 8.50
N ARG A 29 -1.43 1.32 9.11
CA ARG A 29 -1.84 1.05 10.50
C ARG A 29 -1.16 2.01 11.47
N THR A 30 0.16 2.15 11.38
CA THR A 30 0.93 3.06 12.23
C THR A 30 0.48 4.52 12.08
N LEU A 31 0.20 4.97 10.86
CA LEU A 31 -0.32 6.33 10.64
C LEU A 31 -1.75 6.48 11.16
N GLY A 32 -2.59 5.45 11.02
CA GLY A 32 -3.95 5.42 11.56
C GLY A 32 -3.97 5.53 13.09
N GLU A 33 -3.07 4.83 13.78
CA GLU A 33 -2.88 4.95 15.23
C GLU A 33 -2.48 6.37 15.64
N GLN A 34 -1.60 7.03 14.89
CA GLN A 34 -1.22 8.43 15.14
C GLN A 34 -2.38 9.40 14.92
N LEU A 35 -3.19 9.20 13.89
CA LEU A 35 -4.35 10.04 13.56
C LEU A 35 -5.54 9.82 14.50
N GLY A 36 -5.66 8.63 15.10
CA GLY A 36 -6.69 8.30 16.09
C GLY A 36 -6.35 8.76 17.51
N GLY A 37 -5.08 9.02 17.79
CA GLY A 37 -4.61 9.56 19.07
C GLY A 37 -4.70 11.09 19.15
N THR A 38 -4.56 11.64 20.36
CA THR A 38 -4.54 13.10 20.60
C THR A 38 -3.14 13.70 20.53
N ALA A 39 -2.09 12.89 20.69
CA ALA A 39 -0.70 13.35 20.76
C ALA A 39 -0.26 14.10 19.50
N LEU A 40 -0.59 13.60 18.30
CA LEU A 40 -0.21 14.25 17.04
C LEU A 40 -0.81 15.66 16.92
N TYR A 41 -2.06 15.84 17.33
CA TYR A 41 -2.75 17.14 17.30
C TYR A 41 -2.23 18.11 18.36
N ALA A 42 -1.78 17.60 19.51
CA ALA A 42 -1.26 18.41 20.61
C ALA A 42 0.21 18.81 20.41
N GLU A 43 1.04 17.89 19.96
CA GLU A 43 2.50 18.04 19.91
C GLU A 43 3.01 18.49 18.53
N ALA A 44 2.32 18.09 17.46
CA ALA A 44 2.74 18.38 16.09
C ALA A 44 1.55 18.62 15.13
N PRO A 45 0.67 19.60 15.41
CA PRO A 45 -0.51 19.89 14.58
C PRO A 45 -0.15 20.18 13.12
N GLN A 46 1.02 20.76 12.85
CA GLN A 46 1.54 21.02 11.51
C GLN A 46 1.79 19.75 10.69
N ARG A 47 1.99 18.59 11.34
CA ARG A 47 2.23 17.30 10.69
C ARG A 47 0.94 16.52 10.42
N VAL A 48 -0.20 16.93 10.97
CA VAL A 48 -1.48 16.22 10.80
C VAL A 48 -1.83 16.09 9.32
N ALA A 49 -1.74 17.17 8.56
CA ALA A 49 -2.04 17.16 7.13
C ALA A 49 -1.10 16.25 6.32
N GLU A 50 0.18 16.20 6.70
CA GLU A 50 1.18 15.31 6.10
C GLU A 50 0.85 13.83 6.36
N VAL A 51 0.54 13.49 7.61
CA VAL A 51 0.19 12.13 8.03
C VAL A 51 -1.11 11.68 7.36
N GLN A 52 -2.12 12.54 7.30
CA GLN A 52 -3.39 12.28 6.57
C GLN A 52 -3.14 12.06 5.08
N ALA A 53 -2.33 12.90 4.45
CA ALA A 53 -2.01 12.77 3.03
C ALA A 53 -1.27 11.46 2.74
N ARG A 54 -0.32 11.05 3.60
CA ARG A 54 0.36 9.76 3.44
C ARG A 54 -0.59 8.59 3.66
N TYR A 55 -1.45 8.65 4.67
CA TYR A 55 -2.46 7.62 4.93
C TYR A 55 -3.36 7.36 3.72
N ALA A 56 -3.91 8.44 3.14
CA ALA A 56 -4.77 8.37 1.95
C ALA A 56 -4.01 7.85 0.72
N ARG A 57 -2.76 8.31 0.53
CA ARG A 57 -1.91 7.82 -0.56
C ARG A 57 -1.62 6.32 -0.45
N ILE A 58 -1.42 5.80 0.76
CA ILE A 58 -1.20 4.37 0.95
C ILE A 58 -2.44 3.56 0.58
N GLU A 59 -3.64 4.07 0.84
CA GLU A 59 -4.89 3.43 0.41
C GLU A 59 -4.94 3.24 -1.11
N GLU A 60 -4.59 4.30 -1.87
CA GLU A 60 -4.48 4.23 -3.34
C GLU A 60 -3.38 3.24 -3.79
N GLU A 61 -2.21 3.27 -3.14
CA GLU A 61 -1.09 2.39 -3.45
C GLU A 61 -1.42 0.90 -3.16
N LEU A 62 -2.19 0.62 -2.11
CA LEU A 62 -2.66 -0.72 -1.76
C LEU A 62 -3.65 -1.25 -2.80
N MET A 63 -4.66 -0.45 -3.17
CA MET A 63 -5.62 -0.84 -4.21
C MET A 63 -4.91 -1.20 -5.51
N ALA A 64 -3.99 -0.35 -5.96
CA ALA A 64 -3.22 -0.58 -7.17
C ALA A 64 -2.33 -1.84 -7.08
N ALA A 65 -1.71 -2.09 -5.92
CA ALA A 65 -0.88 -3.27 -5.72
C ALA A 65 -1.71 -4.56 -5.72
N LEU A 66 -2.89 -4.55 -5.09
CA LEU A 66 -3.82 -5.68 -5.05
C LEU A 66 -4.37 -5.99 -6.44
N GLU A 67 -4.82 -4.98 -7.18
CA GLU A 67 -5.28 -5.13 -8.57
C GLU A 67 -4.16 -5.71 -9.44
N ARG A 68 -2.93 -5.20 -9.30
CA ARG A 68 -1.79 -5.72 -10.05
C ARG A 68 -1.48 -7.17 -9.71
N TRP A 69 -1.58 -7.54 -8.43
CA TRP A 69 -1.35 -8.90 -7.96
C TRP A 69 -2.39 -9.87 -8.54
N GLU A 70 -3.66 -9.49 -8.56
CA GLU A 70 -4.74 -10.27 -9.17
C GLU A 70 -4.58 -10.41 -10.69
N VAL A 71 -4.26 -9.31 -11.39
CA VAL A 71 -4.02 -9.32 -12.84
C VAL A 71 -2.86 -10.24 -13.22
N LEU A 72 -1.76 -10.22 -12.45
CA LEU A 72 -0.62 -11.09 -12.71
C LEU A 72 -0.90 -12.55 -12.32
N GLY A 73 -1.57 -12.79 -11.18
CA GLY A 73 -1.88 -14.13 -10.69
C GLY A 73 -2.94 -14.86 -11.52
N SER A 74 -3.76 -14.13 -12.29
CA SER A 74 -4.81 -14.70 -13.16
C SER A 74 -4.34 -15.01 -14.59
N ARG A 75 -3.09 -14.68 -14.95
CA ARG A 75 -2.51 -14.96 -16.28
C ARG A 75 -1.92 -16.36 -16.40
#